data_AF-A0A413VMF4-F1
#
_entry.id   AF-A0A413VMF4-F1
#
_cell.length_a   1.000
_cell.length_b   1.000
_cell.length_c   1.000
_cell.angle_alpha   90.00
_cell.angle_beta   90.00
_cell.angle_gamma   90.00
#
_symmetry.space_group_name_H-M   'P 1'
#
loop_
_entity.id
_entity.type
_entity.pdbx_description
1 polymer ?
#
loop_
_entity_poly.entity_id
_entity_poly.type
_entity_poly.pdbx_seq_one_letter_code
_entity_poly.pdbx_strand_id
1 'polypeptide(L)'
;MYSYVQLEGETILCNYLLFFSKKIDFINEQFVRPTGFYDEPGSLAYITMLLLLLNKKYFDNKKVEFALLFLPIFSTSFAHIVTSLVYILFFYLKIKNIKWLFAFLIFGGGVFAYFTSYETDNATWMAVDAYTIGRIEKVMEGKDTSRAGGFEQGPQAFSKHLLGTSPENLEKEFPHMEVEVIWYPLAVYGIFGFIFYYFPFFFIAFRDMLHFRTNLVELKFLIILLLNFIQRPFYLTPIYIVLIYILFYDKTLISRNEMDLIRR
;
A
#
# COMPACT_ATOMS: atom_id res chain seq x y z
N MET A 1 -17.50 3.38 -19.87
CA MET A 1 -18.35 3.31 -18.67
C MET A 1 -17.61 4.08 -17.59
N TYR A 2 -18.10 5.26 -17.24
CA TYR A 2 -17.53 6.09 -16.17
C TYR A 2 -18.36 5.87 -14.92
N SER A 3 -17.70 5.77 -13.76
CA SER A 3 -18.40 5.76 -12.47
C SER A 3 -17.87 6.87 -11.59
N TYR A 4 -18.77 7.38 -10.75
CA TYR A 4 -18.46 8.35 -9.72
C TYR A 4 -18.34 7.61 -8.39
N VAL A 5 -17.19 7.74 -7.74
CA VAL A 5 -16.91 7.13 -6.44
C VAL A 5 -16.63 8.25 -5.44
N GLN A 6 -17.27 8.19 -4.27
CA GLN A 6 -16.92 9.08 -3.15
C GLN A 6 -15.84 8.40 -2.30
N LEU A 7 -14.69 9.06 -2.13
CA LEU A 7 -13.56 8.59 -1.34
C LEU A 7 -13.00 9.77 -0.53
N GLU A 8 -12.84 9.58 0.79
CA GLU A 8 -12.27 10.60 1.69
C GLU A 8 -12.95 12.00 1.60
N GLY A 9 -14.26 12.05 1.30
CA GLY A 9 -15.03 13.29 1.13
C GLY A 9 -14.91 13.93 -0.26
N GLU A 10 -14.20 13.28 -1.19
CA GLU A 10 -13.93 13.76 -2.54
C GLU A 10 -14.68 12.93 -3.58
N THR A 11 -15.10 13.55 -4.69
CA THR A 11 -15.72 12.81 -5.81
C THR A 11 -14.67 12.45 -6.85
N ILE A 12 -14.51 11.16 -7.14
CA ILE A 12 -13.54 10.62 -8.10
C ILE A 12 -14.29 10.04 -9.31
N LEU A 13 -13.88 10.46 -10.49
CA LEU A 13 -14.27 9.87 -11.77
C LEU A 13 -13.34 8.69 -12.07
N CYS A 14 -13.89 7.49 -12.10
CA CYS A 14 -13.17 6.29 -12.51
C CYS A 14 -13.58 5.88 -13.94
N ASN A 15 -12.59 5.62 -14.79
CA ASN A 15 -12.76 4.95 -16.07
C ASN A 15 -12.09 3.58 -16.00
N TYR A 16 -12.90 2.55 -15.76
CA TYR A 16 -12.43 1.17 -15.65
C TYR A 16 -11.95 0.58 -16.98
N LEU A 17 -12.43 1.09 -18.11
CA LEU A 17 -12.03 0.61 -19.44
C LEU A 17 -10.62 1.08 -19.81
N LEU A 18 -10.30 2.32 -19.46
CA LEU A 18 -9.03 2.98 -19.77
C LEU A 18 -8.10 3.04 -18.55
N PHE A 19 -8.46 2.36 -17.46
CA PHE A 19 -7.67 2.16 -16.25
C PHE A 19 -7.23 3.44 -15.53
N PHE A 20 -8.03 4.51 -15.60
CA PHE A 20 -7.68 5.76 -14.97
C PHE A 20 -8.70 6.27 -13.96
N SER A 21 -8.24 7.05 -12.99
CA SER A 21 -9.08 7.86 -12.11
C SER A 21 -8.67 9.32 -12.14
N LYS A 22 -9.65 10.20 -11.94
CA LYS A 22 -9.50 11.65 -11.91
C LYS A 22 -10.39 12.21 -10.80
N LYS A 23 -9.86 13.11 -9.97
CA LYS A 23 -10.69 13.82 -8.98
C LYS A 23 -11.51 14.93 -9.66
N ILE A 24 -12.77 15.09 -9.26
CA ILE A 24 -13.74 15.95 -9.94
C ILE A 24 -13.72 17.39 -9.44
N ASP A 25 -13.32 17.66 -8.19
CA ASP A 25 -13.21 19.05 -7.68
C ASP A 25 -12.25 19.91 -8.50
N PHE A 26 -11.42 19.28 -9.30
CA PHE A 26 -10.48 19.88 -10.21
C PHE A 26 -10.98 19.82 -11.67
N ILE A 27 -12.15 20.43 -11.93
CA ILE A 27 -12.85 20.38 -13.22
C ILE A 27 -11.97 20.86 -14.40
N ASN A 28 -11.03 21.79 -14.16
CA ASN A 28 -10.11 22.32 -15.18
C ASN A 28 -8.77 21.55 -15.33
N GLU A 29 -8.56 20.45 -14.60
CA GLU A 29 -7.29 19.71 -14.65
C GLU A 29 -7.22 18.62 -15.71
N GLN A 30 -6.03 18.41 -16.27
CA GLN A 30 -5.72 17.30 -17.18
C GLN A 30 -5.03 16.12 -16.48
N PHE A 31 -4.81 16.21 -15.16
CA PHE A 31 -4.09 15.18 -14.42
C PHE A 31 -4.96 13.94 -14.19
N VAL A 32 -4.49 12.81 -14.70
CA VAL A 32 -5.20 11.54 -14.72
C VAL A 32 -4.26 10.48 -14.16
N ARG A 33 -4.70 9.76 -13.12
CA ARG A 33 -3.87 8.73 -12.46
C ARG A 33 -4.23 7.36 -12.98
N PRO A 34 -3.26 6.46 -13.25
CA PRO A 34 -3.53 5.10 -13.74
C PRO A 34 -3.99 4.17 -12.60
N THR A 35 -5.11 4.48 -11.95
CA THR A 35 -5.64 3.73 -10.80
C THR A 35 -7.08 3.27 -10.99
N GLY A 36 -7.64 3.40 -12.20
CA GLY A 36 -9.07 3.27 -12.44
C GLY A 36 -9.67 1.94 -12.01
N PHE A 37 -8.95 0.82 -12.11
CA PHE A 37 -9.45 -0.49 -11.67
C PHE A 37 -9.46 -0.68 -10.14
N TYR A 38 -8.66 0.11 -9.43
CA TYR A 38 -8.46 -0.02 -7.99
C TYR A 38 -9.08 1.13 -7.21
N ASP A 39 -9.86 1.97 -7.90
CA ASP A 39 -10.49 3.23 -7.45
C ASP A 39 -9.51 4.31 -6.96
N GLU A 40 -8.37 3.94 -6.40
CA GLU A 40 -7.38 4.85 -5.81
C GLU A 40 -5.92 4.32 -5.87
N PRO A 41 -4.93 5.22 -5.67
CA PRO A 41 -3.51 4.85 -5.74
C PRO A 41 -3.04 3.90 -4.63
N GLY A 42 -3.66 3.94 -3.44
CA GLY A 42 -3.28 3.08 -2.32
C GLY A 42 -3.58 1.60 -2.59
N SER A 43 -4.77 1.31 -3.13
CA SER A 43 -5.19 -0.05 -3.48
C SER A 43 -4.35 -0.63 -4.64
N LEU A 44 -4.01 0.18 -5.64
CA LEU A 44 -3.07 -0.21 -6.69
C LEU A 44 -1.70 -0.58 -6.11
N ALA A 45 -1.17 0.23 -5.19
CA ALA A 45 0.13 -0.02 -4.56
C ALA A 45 0.13 -1.35 -3.80
N TYR A 46 -0.95 -1.63 -3.07
CA TYR A 46 -1.12 -2.87 -2.33
C TYR A 46 -1.03 -4.09 -3.25
N ILE A 47 -1.85 -4.13 -4.31
CA ILE A 47 -1.89 -5.27 -5.24
C ILE A 47 -0.57 -5.41 -5.99
N THR A 48 0.00 -4.29 -6.42
CA THR A 48 1.29 -4.30 -7.10
C THR A 48 2.39 -4.86 -6.19
N MET A 49 2.39 -4.53 -4.91
CA MET A 49 3.36 -5.07 -3.97
C MET A 49 3.18 -6.57 -3.77
N LEU A 50 1.95 -7.08 -3.63
CA LEU A 50 1.70 -8.53 -3.58
C LEU A 50 2.21 -9.25 -4.84
N LEU A 51 1.92 -8.71 -6.03
CA LEU A 51 2.42 -9.25 -7.30
C LEU A 51 3.95 -9.21 -7.38
N LEU A 52 4.57 -8.18 -6.83
CA LEU A 52 6.03 -8.05 -6.78
C LEU A 52 6.65 -9.14 -5.90
N LEU A 53 6.05 -9.41 -4.72
CA LEU A 53 6.47 -10.49 -3.82
C LEU A 53 6.26 -11.87 -4.45
N LEU A 54 5.14 -12.09 -5.13
CA LEU A 54 4.87 -13.34 -5.86
C LEU A 54 5.86 -13.55 -7.01
N ASN A 55 6.13 -12.51 -7.80
CA ASN A 55 7.17 -12.55 -8.82
C ASN A 55 8.52 -12.90 -8.20
N LYS A 56 8.87 -12.32 -7.05
CA LYS A 56 10.11 -12.63 -6.34
C LYS A 56 10.20 -14.08 -5.86
N LYS A 57 9.09 -14.64 -5.37
CA LYS A 57 9.02 -15.99 -4.81
C LYS A 57 9.06 -17.08 -5.90
N TYR A 58 8.29 -16.91 -6.97
CA TYR A 58 8.01 -17.98 -7.92
C TYR A 58 8.60 -17.79 -9.32
N PHE A 59 8.64 -16.57 -9.83
CA PHE A 59 8.92 -16.33 -11.26
C PHE A 59 10.32 -15.73 -11.51
N ASP A 60 10.83 -14.91 -10.59
CA ASP A 60 12.06 -14.11 -10.68
C ASP A 60 12.22 -13.37 -12.02
N ASN A 61 11.10 -12.93 -12.63
CA ASN A 61 11.12 -12.24 -13.91
C ASN A 61 11.51 -10.78 -13.70
N LYS A 62 12.70 -10.39 -14.19
CA LYS A 62 13.23 -9.03 -14.02
C LYS A 62 12.42 -7.96 -14.76
N LYS A 63 11.80 -8.30 -15.89
CA LYS A 63 10.97 -7.34 -16.64
C LYS A 63 9.69 -7.03 -15.85
N VAL A 64 9.06 -8.05 -15.28
CA VAL A 64 7.87 -7.91 -14.44
C VAL A 64 8.23 -7.19 -13.14
N GLU A 65 9.35 -7.54 -12.50
CA GLU A 65 9.83 -6.85 -11.29
C GLU A 65 10.04 -5.36 -11.55
N PHE A 66 10.66 -5.01 -12.68
CA PHE A 66 10.85 -3.62 -13.09
C PHE A 66 9.50 -2.92 -13.33
N ALA A 67 8.59 -3.53 -14.09
CA ALA A 67 7.29 -2.95 -14.35
C ALA A 67 6.51 -2.66 -13.04
N LEU A 68 6.50 -3.63 -12.11
CA LEU A 68 5.82 -3.51 -10.83
C LEU A 68 6.50 -2.51 -9.87
N LEU A 69 7.81 -2.31 -9.95
CA LEU A 69 8.49 -1.28 -9.15
C LEU A 69 8.25 0.13 -9.69
N PHE A 70 8.35 0.32 -11.01
CA PHE A 70 8.47 1.65 -11.60
C PHE A 70 7.16 2.22 -12.15
N LEU A 71 6.27 1.41 -12.74
CA LEU A 71 5.04 1.93 -13.33
C LEU A 71 4.05 2.51 -12.29
N PRO A 72 3.85 1.91 -11.11
CA PRO A 72 2.90 2.48 -10.15
C PRO A 72 3.37 3.81 -9.54
N ILE A 73 4.64 4.23 -9.73
CA ILE A 73 5.10 5.55 -9.31
C ILE A 73 4.29 6.67 -9.99
N PHE A 74 3.84 6.45 -11.23
CA PHE A 74 2.98 7.40 -11.96
C PHE A 74 1.58 7.59 -11.33
N SER A 75 1.17 6.70 -10.42
CA SER A 75 -0.05 6.88 -9.63
C SER A 75 0.11 7.84 -8.46
N THR A 76 1.34 8.36 -8.23
CA THR A 76 1.71 9.21 -7.09
C THR A 76 1.37 8.59 -5.73
N SER A 77 1.32 7.26 -5.65
CA SER A 77 1.02 6.54 -4.41
C SER A 77 2.21 6.55 -3.45
N PHE A 78 2.08 7.30 -2.34
CA PHE A 78 3.07 7.31 -1.27
C PHE A 78 3.30 5.91 -0.67
N ALA A 79 2.24 5.10 -0.58
CA ALA A 79 2.28 3.69 -0.17
C ALA A 79 3.31 2.90 -0.98
N HIS A 80 3.21 3.03 -2.31
CA HIS A 80 4.05 2.30 -3.25
C HIS A 80 5.51 2.73 -3.11
N ILE A 81 5.76 4.03 -2.95
CA ILE A 81 7.12 4.57 -2.80
C ILE A 81 7.76 3.98 -1.54
N VAL A 82 7.10 4.07 -0.39
CA VAL A 82 7.63 3.57 0.89
C VAL A 82 7.89 2.06 0.83
N THR A 83 6.91 1.29 0.36
CA THR A 83 7.00 -0.17 0.35
C THR A 83 7.98 -0.69 -0.71
N SER A 84 8.12 0.00 -1.85
CA SER A 84 9.16 -0.27 -2.85
C SER A 84 10.56 0.01 -2.34
N LEU A 85 10.76 1.09 -1.58
CA LEU A 85 12.03 1.35 -0.91
C LEU A 85 12.39 0.21 0.03
N VAL A 86 11.46 -0.22 0.90
CA VAL A 86 11.69 -1.36 1.81
C VAL A 86 12.00 -2.65 1.04
N TYR A 87 11.30 -2.92 -0.06
CA TYR A 87 11.61 -4.05 -0.95
C TYR A 87 13.05 -3.99 -1.50
N ILE A 88 13.48 -2.83 -2.01
CA ILE A 88 14.84 -2.61 -2.49
C ILE A 88 15.85 -2.79 -1.36
N LEU A 89 15.59 -2.24 -0.17
CA LEU A 89 16.44 -2.42 1.00
C LEU A 89 16.61 -3.91 1.34
N PHE A 90 15.52 -4.68 1.34
CA PHE A 90 15.52 -6.10 1.73
C PHE A 90 16.18 -7.04 0.72
N PHE A 91 16.07 -6.77 -0.57
CA PHE A 91 16.50 -7.71 -1.63
C PHE A 91 17.68 -7.21 -2.46
N TYR A 92 17.96 -5.91 -2.45
CA TYR A 92 18.95 -5.28 -3.33
C TYR A 92 20.01 -4.44 -2.60
N LEU A 93 19.91 -4.21 -1.29
CA LEU A 93 20.97 -3.52 -0.53
C LEU A 93 22.15 -4.43 -0.20
N LYS A 94 22.83 -4.90 -1.24
CA LYS A 94 24.19 -5.43 -1.18
C LYS A 94 25.08 -4.46 -1.94
N ILE A 95 26.33 -4.27 -1.52
CA ILE A 95 27.28 -3.34 -2.18
C ILE A 95 27.28 -3.51 -3.71
N LYS A 96 27.26 -4.76 -4.20
CA LYS A 96 27.21 -5.08 -5.63
C LYS A 96 25.94 -4.65 -6.39
N ASN A 97 24.86 -4.35 -5.66
CA ASN A 97 23.53 -4.06 -6.19
C ASN A 97 23.04 -2.63 -5.86
N ILE A 98 23.85 -1.81 -5.18
CA ILE A 98 23.48 -0.44 -4.76
C ILE A 98 23.07 0.47 -5.93
N LYS A 99 23.57 0.17 -7.15
CA LYS A 99 23.16 0.84 -8.39
C LYS A 99 21.66 0.79 -8.64
N TRP A 100 20.95 -0.24 -8.18
CA TRP A 100 19.50 -0.34 -8.31
C TRP A 100 18.75 0.62 -7.38
N LEU A 101 19.28 0.84 -6.17
CA LEU A 101 18.77 1.87 -5.27
C LEU A 101 18.96 3.25 -5.90
N PHE A 102 20.16 3.56 -6.41
CA PHE A 102 20.41 4.82 -7.10
C PHE A 102 19.54 4.98 -8.35
N ALA A 103 19.37 3.92 -9.16
CA ALA A 103 18.48 3.96 -10.32
C ALA A 103 17.02 4.24 -9.92
N PHE A 104 16.55 3.64 -8.82
CA PHE A 104 15.22 3.92 -8.28
C PHE A 104 15.07 5.36 -7.81
N LEU A 105 16.05 5.88 -7.06
CA LEU A 105 16.07 7.26 -6.57
C LEU A 105 16.17 8.27 -7.72
N ILE A 106 17.00 8.02 -8.73
CA ILE A 106 17.15 8.87 -9.91
C ILE A 106 15.87 8.85 -10.75
N PHE A 107 15.27 7.67 -10.97
CA PHE A 107 14.03 7.58 -11.73
C PHE A 107 12.88 8.25 -10.99
N GLY A 108 12.69 7.93 -9.70
CA GLY A 108 11.65 8.56 -8.88
C GLY A 108 11.85 10.07 -8.77
N GLY A 109 13.08 10.51 -8.51
CA GLY A 109 13.45 11.93 -8.48
C GLY A 109 13.31 12.63 -9.83
N GLY A 110 13.56 11.93 -10.95
CA GLY A 110 13.37 12.46 -12.30
C GLY A 110 11.91 12.60 -12.69
N VAL A 111 11.07 11.61 -12.39
CA VAL A 111 9.60 11.70 -12.55
C VAL A 111 9.06 12.88 -11.75
N PHE A 112 9.56 13.04 -10.53
CA PHE A 112 9.18 14.14 -9.67
C PHE A 112 9.68 15.49 -10.19
N ALA A 113 10.94 15.61 -10.58
CA ALA A 113 11.51 16.83 -11.17
C ALA A 113 10.79 17.25 -12.46
N TYR A 114 10.34 16.26 -13.25
CA TYR A 114 9.50 16.50 -14.41
C TYR A 114 8.18 17.16 -14.00
N PHE A 115 7.48 16.61 -13.00
CA PHE A 115 6.25 17.24 -12.52
C PHE A 115 6.48 18.60 -11.86
N THR A 116 7.60 18.83 -11.18
CA THR A 116 7.95 20.12 -10.56
C THR A 116 8.45 21.18 -11.55
N SER A 117 8.66 20.80 -12.81
CA SER A 117 9.05 21.74 -13.85
C SER A 117 7.88 22.54 -14.43
N TYR A 118 6.64 22.14 -14.10
CA TYR A 118 5.44 22.89 -14.47
C TYR A 118 5.30 24.17 -13.62
N GLU A 119 4.73 25.23 -14.22
CA GLU A 119 4.49 26.49 -13.51
C GLU A 119 3.62 26.27 -12.26
N THR A 120 3.92 27.00 -11.19
CA THR A 120 3.27 26.82 -9.87
C THR A 120 1.77 27.10 -9.88
N ASP A 121 1.29 27.87 -10.85
CA ASP A 121 -0.12 28.23 -11.02
C ASP A 121 -0.85 27.27 -11.98
N ASN A 122 -0.16 26.26 -12.52
CA ASN A 122 -0.77 25.23 -13.33
C ASN A 122 -1.52 24.24 -12.44
N ALA A 123 -2.80 24.02 -12.75
CA ALA A 123 -3.63 23.09 -12.00
C ALA A 123 -3.05 21.66 -11.97
N THR A 124 -2.34 21.23 -13.02
CA THR A 124 -1.61 19.94 -13.05
C THR A 124 -0.50 19.89 -12.01
N TRP A 125 0.24 20.99 -11.83
CA TRP A 125 1.26 21.08 -10.80
C TRP A 125 0.64 21.05 -9.40
N MET A 126 -0.42 21.84 -9.16
CA MET A 126 -1.12 21.85 -7.88
C MET A 126 -1.63 20.45 -7.48
N ALA A 127 -2.14 19.69 -8.45
CA ALA A 127 -2.55 18.30 -8.25
C ALA A 127 -1.38 17.38 -7.89
N VAL A 128 -0.27 17.45 -8.63
CA VAL A 128 0.89 16.61 -8.34
C VAL A 128 1.52 16.97 -7.00
N ASP A 129 1.65 18.26 -6.69
CA ASP A 129 2.14 18.76 -5.41
C ASP A 129 1.30 18.25 -4.24
N ALA A 130 -0.04 18.36 -4.35
CA ALA A 130 -0.97 17.84 -3.36
C ALA A 130 -0.82 16.33 -3.09
N TYR A 131 -0.36 15.54 -4.07
CA TYR A 131 -0.13 14.11 -3.92
C TYR A 131 1.33 13.72 -3.61
N THR A 132 2.29 14.65 -3.73
CA THR A 132 3.73 14.36 -3.63
C THR A 132 4.43 15.26 -2.59
N ILE A 133 5.04 16.39 -2.99
CA ILE A 133 5.83 17.28 -2.10
C ILE A 133 4.97 17.88 -1.02
N GLY A 134 3.94 18.61 -1.41
CA GLY A 134 3.01 19.22 -0.46
C GLY A 134 2.44 18.20 0.51
N ARG A 135 2.27 16.93 0.11
CA ARG A 135 1.90 15.85 1.04
C ARG A 135 3.04 15.46 1.98
N ILE A 136 4.26 15.26 1.50
CA ILE A 136 5.41 14.93 2.35
C ILE A 136 5.67 16.04 3.36
N GLU A 137 5.64 17.30 2.93
CA GLU A 137 5.78 18.48 3.79
C GLU A 137 4.67 18.51 4.85
N LYS A 138 3.41 18.32 4.44
CA LYS A 138 2.29 18.19 5.39
C LYS A 138 2.48 17.04 6.37
N VAL A 139 2.97 15.88 5.93
CA VAL A 139 3.27 14.74 6.83
C VAL A 139 4.37 15.10 7.82
N MET A 140 5.46 15.74 7.36
CA MET A 140 6.57 16.17 8.22
C MET A 140 6.17 17.26 9.21
N GLU A 141 5.26 18.13 8.83
CA GLU A 141 4.69 19.18 9.68
C GLU A 141 3.54 18.68 10.58
N GLY A 142 3.11 17.42 10.43
CA GLY A 142 1.97 16.86 11.16
C GLY A 142 0.61 17.47 10.75
N LYS A 143 0.52 18.03 9.54
CA LYS A 143 -0.66 18.71 8.98
C LYS A 143 -1.30 17.95 7.81
N ASP A 144 -0.87 16.71 7.54
CA ASP A 144 -1.52 15.88 6.52
C ASP A 144 -2.91 15.50 7.03
N THR A 145 -3.95 16.02 6.38
CA THR A 145 -5.33 15.73 6.72
C THR A 145 -5.77 14.36 6.23
N SER A 146 -5.02 13.73 5.30
CA SER A 146 -5.35 12.39 4.84
C SER A 146 -5.21 11.41 6.01
N ARG A 147 -6.33 10.82 6.46
CA ARG A 147 -6.38 9.93 7.64
C ARG A 147 -6.12 10.58 8.98
N ALA A 148 -6.04 11.91 9.04
CA ALA A 148 -5.85 12.65 10.30
C ALA A 148 -6.93 12.28 11.31
N GLY A 149 -8.21 12.27 10.90
CA GLY A 149 -9.30 11.90 11.80
C GLY A 149 -9.19 10.45 12.33
N GLY A 150 -8.67 9.52 11.52
CA GLY A 150 -8.37 8.16 11.95
C GLY A 150 -7.25 8.06 12.99
N PHE A 151 -6.19 8.86 12.86
CA PHE A 151 -5.07 8.88 13.82
C PHE A 151 -5.32 9.75 15.05
N GLU A 152 -6.13 10.81 14.92
CA GLU A 152 -6.52 11.70 16.01
C GLU A 152 -7.58 11.06 16.91
N GLN A 153 -8.66 10.52 16.31
CA GLN A 153 -9.77 9.93 17.05
C GLN A 153 -9.55 8.45 17.36
N GLY A 154 -8.72 7.74 16.58
CA GLY A 154 -8.53 6.30 16.69
C GLY A 154 -8.07 5.79 18.06
N PRO A 155 -7.06 6.40 18.71
CA PRO A 155 -6.65 5.99 20.06
C PRO A 155 -7.78 6.17 21.09
N GLN A 156 -8.54 7.26 21.00
CA GLN A 156 -9.67 7.53 21.90
C GLN A 156 -10.82 6.55 21.64
N ALA A 157 -11.14 6.30 20.38
CA ALA A 157 -12.14 5.32 19.96
C ALA A 157 -11.82 3.92 20.50
N PHE A 158 -10.58 3.45 20.32
CA PHE A 158 -10.17 2.14 20.84
C PHE A 158 -10.19 2.08 22.37
N SER A 159 -9.64 3.09 23.06
CA SER A 159 -9.64 3.12 24.53
C SER A 159 -11.03 3.12 25.15
N LYS A 160 -12.02 3.72 24.47
CA LYS A 160 -13.42 3.69 24.88
C LYS A 160 -14.09 2.34 24.60
N HIS A 161 -13.70 1.67 23.51
CA HIS A 161 -14.30 0.43 23.01
C HIS A 161 -13.31 -0.74 22.98
N LEU A 162 -12.65 -1.02 24.10
CA LEU A 162 -11.61 -2.08 24.19
C LEU A 162 -12.12 -3.49 23.81
N LEU A 163 -13.41 -3.76 24.02
CA LEU A 163 -14.07 -5.02 23.68
C LEU A 163 -14.77 -4.99 22.31
N GLY A 164 -14.67 -3.86 21.60
CA GLY A 164 -15.32 -3.65 20.31
C GLY A 164 -16.66 -2.91 20.44
N THR A 165 -17.08 -2.32 19.32
CA THR A 165 -18.39 -1.69 19.14
C THR A 165 -18.85 -1.84 17.69
N SER A 166 -20.12 -1.60 17.40
CA SER A 166 -20.60 -1.67 16.03
C SER A 166 -20.07 -0.50 15.20
N PRO A 167 -19.82 -0.68 13.88
CA PRO A 167 -19.45 0.41 12.98
C PRO A 167 -20.37 1.64 13.09
N GLU A 168 -21.67 1.43 13.22
CA GLU A 168 -22.66 2.51 13.29
C GLU A 168 -22.58 3.30 14.60
N ASN A 169 -22.25 2.63 15.71
CA ASN A 169 -22.04 3.32 16.99
C ASN A 169 -20.72 4.08 16.98
N LEU A 170 -19.70 3.49 16.36
CA LEU A 170 -18.39 4.14 16.21
C LEU A 170 -18.51 5.41 15.37
N GLU A 171 -19.22 5.36 14.23
CA GLU A 171 -19.45 6.50 13.35
C GLU A 171 -20.25 7.62 14.04
N LYS A 172 -21.23 7.29 14.88
CA LYS A 172 -21.99 8.28 15.65
C LYS A 172 -21.14 9.00 16.69
N GLU A 173 -20.23 8.28 17.35
CA GLU A 173 -19.40 8.82 18.43
C GLU A 173 -18.13 9.50 17.90
N PHE A 174 -17.60 9.02 16.79
CA PHE A 174 -16.35 9.45 16.17
C PHE A 174 -16.57 9.64 14.65
N PRO A 175 -17.36 10.65 14.24
CA PRO A 175 -17.80 10.82 12.85
C PRO A 175 -16.70 11.17 11.87
N HIS A 176 -15.52 11.56 12.35
CA HIS A 176 -14.36 11.86 11.51
C HIS A 176 -13.33 10.73 11.53
N MET A 177 -13.62 9.61 12.20
CA MET A 177 -12.73 8.47 12.22
C MET A 177 -12.74 7.78 10.86
N GLU A 178 -11.61 7.81 10.17
CA GLU A 178 -11.47 7.08 8.92
C GLU A 178 -11.40 5.56 9.14
N VAL A 179 -11.95 4.81 8.18
CA VAL A 179 -11.99 3.34 8.20
C VAL A 179 -10.63 2.74 7.80
N GLU A 180 -9.83 3.49 7.05
CA GLU A 180 -8.59 3.03 6.43
C GLU A 180 -7.35 3.17 7.31
N VAL A 181 -7.50 2.98 8.62
CA VAL A 181 -6.40 3.02 9.60
C VAL A 181 -6.47 1.83 10.53
N ILE A 182 -5.33 1.41 11.07
CA ILE A 182 -5.25 0.27 12.00
C ILE A 182 -6.13 0.43 13.25
N TRP A 183 -6.45 1.66 13.63
CA TRP A 183 -7.33 1.95 14.77
C TRP A 183 -8.77 1.52 14.56
N TYR A 184 -9.26 1.52 13.32
CA TYR A 184 -10.63 1.16 13.01
C TYR A 184 -10.97 -0.29 13.37
N PRO A 185 -10.26 -1.33 12.86
CA PRO A 185 -10.53 -2.70 13.27
C PRO A 185 -10.29 -2.93 14.77
N LEU A 186 -9.37 -2.18 15.42
CA LEU A 186 -9.19 -2.24 16.88
C LEU A 186 -10.45 -1.75 17.62
N ALA A 187 -11.02 -0.62 17.21
CA ALA A 187 -12.20 -0.05 17.86
C ALA A 187 -13.48 -0.83 17.57
N VAL A 188 -13.64 -1.36 16.35
CA VAL A 188 -14.82 -2.15 15.96
C VAL A 188 -14.79 -3.55 16.58
N TYR A 189 -13.68 -4.28 16.43
CA TYR A 189 -13.61 -5.68 16.85
C TYR A 189 -13.07 -5.88 18.27
N GLY A 190 -12.53 -4.81 18.89
CA GLY A 190 -11.87 -4.90 20.18
C GLY A 190 -10.59 -5.72 20.13
N ILE A 191 -9.94 -5.87 21.28
CA ILE A 191 -8.65 -6.57 21.36
C ILE A 191 -8.74 -8.04 20.92
N PHE A 192 -9.83 -8.73 21.29
CA PHE A 192 -10.02 -10.13 20.94
C PHE A 192 -10.39 -10.32 19.48
N GLY A 193 -11.34 -9.55 18.97
CA GLY A 193 -11.73 -9.64 17.57
C GLY A 193 -10.60 -9.20 16.65
N PHE A 194 -9.76 -8.24 17.04
CA PHE A 194 -8.54 -7.86 16.32
C PHE A 194 -7.57 -9.04 16.17
N ILE A 195 -7.40 -9.87 17.20
CA ILE A 195 -6.56 -11.07 17.12
C ILE A 195 -7.09 -12.04 16.06
N PHE A 196 -8.41 -12.27 16.02
CA PHE A 196 -9.02 -13.16 15.02
C PHE A 196 -8.99 -12.56 13.62
N TYR A 197 -9.22 -11.25 13.50
CA TYR A 197 -9.09 -10.51 12.26
C TYR A 197 -7.68 -10.75 11.70
N TYR A 198 -6.63 -10.37 12.43
CA TYR A 198 -5.25 -10.53 11.97
C TYR A 198 -4.64 -11.93 12.16
N PHE A 199 -5.46 -12.95 12.47
CA PHE A 199 -4.99 -14.31 12.75
C PHE A 199 -4.06 -14.89 11.67
N PRO A 200 -4.33 -14.73 10.35
CA PRO A 200 -3.41 -15.23 9.33
C PRO A 200 -2.01 -14.64 9.45
N PHE A 201 -1.88 -13.34 9.75
CA PHE A 201 -0.59 -12.68 9.90
C PHE A 201 0.13 -13.09 11.18
N PHE A 202 -0.60 -13.21 12.29
CA PHE A 202 -0.02 -13.71 13.54
C PHE A 202 0.46 -15.15 13.39
N PHE A 203 -0.30 -15.99 12.68
CA PHE A 203 0.09 -17.36 12.40
C PHE A 203 1.37 -17.42 11.54
N ILE A 204 1.43 -16.66 10.45
CA ILE A 204 2.62 -16.57 9.58
C ILE A 204 3.82 -16.07 10.40
N ALA A 205 3.65 -14.98 11.15
CA ALA A 205 4.69 -14.39 11.99
C ALA A 205 5.24 -15.41 13.00
N PHE A 206 4.35 -16.12 13.70
CA PHE A 206 4.72 -17.13 14.68
C PHE A 206 5.48 -18.29 14.05
N ARG A 207 4.93 -18.87 12.96
CA ARG A 207 5.54 -19.95 12.19
C ARG A 207 6.94 -19.56 11.70
N ASP A 208 7.10 -18.37 11.14
CA ASP A 208 8.35 -17.93 10.52
C ASP A 208 9.37 -17.49 11.56
N MET A 209 8.94 -16.95 12.70
CA MET A 209 9.82 -16.62 13.82
C MET A 209 10.40 -17.88 14.47
N LEU A 210 9.61 -18.95 14.62
CA LEU A 210 10.08 -20.25 15.11
C LEU A 210 11.17 -20.85 14.20
N HIS A 211 11.11 -20.55 12.90
CA HIS A 211 12.06 -21.00 11.89
C HIS A 211 12.85 -19.84 11.26
N PHE A 212 13.19 -18.82 12.07
CA PHE A 212 13.76 -17.55 11.59
C PHE A 212 14.94 -17.71 10.64
N ARG A 213 15.84 -18.67 10.90
CA ARG A 213 17.04 -18.92 10.09
C ARG A 213 16.72 -19.44 8.69
N THR A 214 15.66 -20.20 8.51
CA THR A 214 15.24 -20.76 7.22
C THR A 214 14.23 -19.86 6.50
N ASN A 215 13.45 -19.07 7.25
CA ASN A 215 12.32 -18.31 6.71
C ASN A 215 12.60 -16.80 6.58
N LEU A 216 13.87 -16.37 6.57
CA LEU A 216 14.25 -14.95 6.44
C LEU A 216 13.61 -14.22 5.25
N VAL A 217 13.38 -14.93 4.14
CA VAL A 217 12.72 -14.35 2.95
C VAL A 217 11.24 -14.12 3.20
N GLU A 218 10.55 -15.09 3.82
CA GLU A 218 9.13 -14.98 4.14
C GLU A 218 8.87 -13.91 5.21
N LEU A 219 9.78 -13.76 6.19
CA LEU A 219 9.73 -12.66 7.16
C LEU A 219 9.87 -11.29 6.50
N LYS A 220 10.74 -11.15 5.50
CA LYS A 220 10.85 -9.91 4.71
C LYS A 220 9.56 -9.62 3.96
N PHE A 221 8.93 -10.64 3.38
CA PHE A 221 7.63 -10.51 2.71
C PHE A 221 6.55 -10.07 3.70
N LEU A 222 6.51 -10.68 4.88
CA LEU A 222 5.56 -10.34 5.95
C LEU A 222 5.71 -8.89 6.39
N ILE A 223 6.94 -8.41 6.63
CA ILE A 223 7.19 -7.01 7.03
C ILE A 223 6.69 -6.04 5.96
N ILE A 224 6.98 -6.30 4.67
CA ILE A 224 6.51 -5.45 3.57
C ILE A 224 4.98 -5.41 3.52
N LEU A 225 4.31 -6.54 3.74
CA LEU A 225 2.86 -6.60 3.77
C LEU A 225 2.28 -5.87 4.99
N LEU A 226 2.86 -6.04 6.16
CA LEU A 226 2.45 -5.34 7.38
C LEU A 226 2.53 -3.82 7.21
N LEU A 227 3.52 -3.30 6.48
CA LEU A 227 3.59 -1.88 6.14
C LEU A 227 2.42 -1.43 5.25
N ASN A 228 2.06 -2.23 4.24
CA ASN A 228 0.87 -1.97 3.44
C ASN A 228 -0.41 -2.04 4.29
N PHE A 229 -0.47 -2.93 5.29
CA PHE A 229 -1.62 -3.09 6.18
C PHE A 229 -1.84 -1.96 7.16
N ILE A 230 -0.77 -1.45 7.77
CA ILE A 230 -0.85 -0.30 8.67
C ILE A 230 -1.50 0.87 7.94
N GLN A 231 -1.17 1.02 6.65
CA GLN A 231 -1.75 2.02 5.79
C GLN A 231 -3.17 1.68 5.34
N ARG A 232 -3.49 0.41 5.04
CA ARG A 232 -4.82 -0.02 4.61
C ARG A 232 -5.16 -1.39 5.21
N PRO A 233 -6.04 -1.47 6.22
CA PRO A 233 -6.41 -2.74 6.85
C PRO A 233 -7.41 -3.57 6.02
N PHE A 234 -7.31 -3.54 4.68
CA PHE A 234 -8.20 -4.23 3.74
C PHE A 234 -7.61 -5.54 3.21
N TYR A 235 -7.39 -6.58 4.02
CA TYR A 235 -7.15 -7.92 3.44
C TYR A 235 -8.41 -8.72 3.21
N LEU A 236 -9.55 -8.34 3.81
CA LEU A 236 -10.76 -9.14 3.72
C LEU A 236 -11.38 -9.13 2.31
N THR A 237 -10.92 -8.26 1.41
CA THR A 237 -11.29 -8.36 -0.01
C THR A 237 -10.77 -9.70 -0.56
N PRO A 238 -11.60 -10.50 -1.24
CA PRO A 238 -11.24 -11.86 -1.65
C PRO A 238 -9.91 -11.98 -2.38
N ILE A 239 -9.58 -11.01 -3.25
CA ILE A 239 -8.33 -11.02 -4.01
C ILE A 239 -7.08 -10.95 -3.12
N TYR A 240 -7.11 -10.17 -2.04
CA TYR A 240 -5.98 -10.05 -1.12
C TYR A 240 -5.79 -11.36 -0.35
N ILE A 241 -6.88 -11.96 0.14
CA ILE A 241 -6.84 -13.27 0.82
C ILE A 241 -6.20 -14.32 -0.08
N VAL A 242 -6.63 -14.41 -1.34
CA VAL A 242 -6.11 -15.37 -2.31
C VAL A 242 -4.62 -15.15 -2.57
N LEU A 243 -4.20 -13.91 -2.81
CA LEU A 243 -2.80 -13.60 -3.08
C LEU A 243 -1.88 -13.86 -1.86
N ILE A 244 -2.36 -13.57 -0.65
CA ILE A 244 -1.64 -13.86 0.60
C ILE A 244 -1.58 -15.36 0.85
N TYR A 245 -2.66 -16.09 0.58
CA TYR A 245 -2.67 -17.55 0.65
C TYR A 245 -1.62 -18.14 -0.30
N ILE A 246 -1.61 -17.72 -1.57
CA ILE A 246 -0.62 -18.17 -2.54
C ILE A 246 0.79 -17.82 -2.04
N LEU A 247 1.00 -16.59 -1.56
CA LEU A 247 2.33 -16.14 -1.15
C LEU A 247 2.92 -16.91 0.04
N PHE A 248 2.11 -17.39 1.01
CA PHE A 248 2.63 -18.01 2.24
C PHE A 248 2.29 -19.49 2.44
N TYR A 249 1.28 -20.00 1.75
CA TYR A 249 0.76 -21.35 2.00
C TYR A 249 0.79 -22.24 0.77
N ASP A 250 0.78 -21.68 -0.44
CA ASP A 250 0.88 -22.49 -1.65
C ASP A 250 2.32 -23.00 -1.86
N LYS A 251 2.46 -24.32 -1.76
CA LYS A 251 3.70 -25.08 -2.02
C LYS A 251 3.70 -25.76 -3.39
N THR A 252 2.61 -25.70 -4.13
CA THR A 252 2.48 -26.36 -5.44
C THR A 252 3.30 -25.65 -6.51
N LEU A 253 3.41 -24.32 -6.38
CA LEU A 253 4.41 -23.53 -7.08
C LEU A 253 5.76 -23.75 -6.38
N ILE A 254 6.60 -24.63 -6.93
CA ILE A 254 7.92 -24.93 -6.35
C ILE A 254 8.73 -23.63 -6.32
N SER A 255 9.13 -23.20 -5.12
CA SER A 255 9.97 -22.03 -4.98
C SER A 255 11.34 -22.31 -5.63
N ARG A 256 11.93 -21.34 -6.31
CA ARG A 256 13.25 -21.54 -6.95
C ARG A 256 14.33 -21.97 -5.95
N ASN A 257 14.22 -21.54 -4.70
CA ASN A 257 15.11 -21.96 -3.61
C ASN A 257 15.05 -23.48 -3.35
N GLU A 258 13.87 -24.10 -3.46
CA GLU A 258 13.73 -25.56 -3.37
C GLU A 258 14.26 -26.26 -4.64
N MET A 259 14.06 -25.68 -5.82
CA MET A 259 14.67 -26.22 -7.05
C MET A 259 16.19 -26.19 -7.04
N ASP A 260 16.80 -25.13 -6.50
CA ASP A 260 18.26 -25.01 -6.40
C ASP A 260 18.85 -25.95 -5.33
N LEU A 261 18.06 -26.35 -4.33
CA LEU A 261 18.40 -27.38 -3.33
C LEU A 261 18.26 -28.80 -3.89
N ILE A 262 17.24 -29.08 -4.72
CA ILE A 262 17.03 -30.38 -5.38
C ILE A 262 18.09 -30.65 -6.46
N ARG A 263 18.70 -29.60 -7.03
CA ARG A 263 19.74 -29.70 -8.07
C ARG A 263 21.17 -29.83 -7.52
N ARG A 264 21.36 -29.89 -6.20
CA ARG A 264 22.64 -30.14 -5.54
C ARG A 264 22.67 -31.52 -4.92
#